data_AF-A0A5A7R9P1-F1
#
_entry.id   AF-A0A5A7R9P1-F1
#
_cell.length_a   1.000
_cell.length_b   1.000
_cell.length_c   1.000
_cell.angle_alpha   90.00
_cell.angle_beta   90.00
_cell.angle_gamma   90.00
#
_symmetry.space_group_name_H-M   'P 1'
#
loop_
_entity.id
_entity.type
_entity.pdbx_description
1 polymer ?
#
loop_
_entity_poly.entity_id
_entity_poly.type
_entity_poly.pdbx_seq_one_letter_code
_entity_poly.pdbx_strand_id
1 'polypeptide(L)'
;MEGKLEGCEEGKKVESSRVSVNGDDEGNLSVLKREIACHSLYGHLVDSHLDCLKLCLGEKMENIEDVIFNPISAPQLNHSPNLSTADQSELDQFMEAYCALLKKVKEVIEEPQQESMAFINYVYSQLEDLLHSDAPSSSL
;
A
#
# COMPACT_ATOMS: atom_id res chain seq x y z
N MET A 1 12.83 59.01 -9.28
CA MET A 1 12.67 59.26 -7.83
C MET A 1 11.92 58.07 -7.28
N GLU A 2 12.61 56.96 -7.08
CA GLU A 2 13.44 56.65 -5.89
C GLU A 2 12.62 56.35 -4.65
N GLY A 3 12.85 55.14 -4.12
CA GLY A 3 12.57 54.72 -2.75
C GLY A 3 11.52 53.61 -2.68
N LYS A 4 11.71 52.50 -1.96
CA LYS A 4 12.86 51.97 -1.22
C LYS A 4 12.49 50.52 -0.89
N LEU A 5 13.47 49.62 -0.99
CA LEU A 5 13.39 48.22 -0.57
C LEU A 5 13.16 48.14 0.94
N GLU A 6 12.23 47.30 1.39
CA GLU A 6 12.28 46.70 2.72
C GLU A 6 11.84 45.23 2.61
N GLY A 7 12.82 44.34 2.69
CA GLY A 7 12.62 42.93 2.95
C GLY A 7 12.78 42.67 4.44
N CYS A 8 11.94 41.79 4.97
CA CYS A 8 12.20 41.08 6.21
C CYS A 8 12.17 39.58 5.89
N GLU A 9 13.37 39.04 5.67
CA GLU A 9 13.63 37.61 5.70
C GLU A 9 13.60 37.17 7.17
N GLU A 10 12.67 36.29 7.54
CA GLU A 10 12.81 35.51 8.77
C GLU A 10 13.02 34.05 8.37
N GLY A 11 14.29 33.73 8.14
CA GLY A 11 14.75 32.37 7.93
C GLY A 11 14.57 31.56 9.21
N LYS A 12 13.48 30.80 9.29
CA LYS A 12 13.41 29.69 10.24
C LYS A 12 14.41 28.64 9.75
N LYS A 13 15.58 28.60 10.38
CA LYS A 13 16.60 27.55 10.23
C LYS A 13 15.95 26.21 10.60
N VAL A 14 15.35 25.54 9.63
CA VAL A 14 15.10 24.10 9.72
C VAL A 14 16.47 23.48 9.67
N GLU A 15 16.97 23.12 10.84
CA GLU A 15 18.12 22.26 11.00
C GLU A 15 17.75 20.90 10.42
N SER A 16 17.91 20.79 9.10
CA SER A 16 18.03 19.51 8.42
C SER A 16 19.26 18.86 9.04
N SER A 17 19.02 18.02 10.04
CA SER A 17 20.01 17.09 10.54
C SER A 17 20.35 16.19 9.35
N ARG A 18 21.40 16.59 8.63
CA ARG A 18 22.00 15.80 7.58
C ARG A 18 22.55 14.57 8.29
N VAL A 19 21.86 13.45 8.14
CA VAL A 19 22.40 12.15 8.56
C VAL A 19 23.73 12.01 7.82
N SER A 20 24.81 12.11 8.59
CA SER A 20 26.15 11.87 8.06
C SER A 20 26.31 10.36 8.01
N VAL A 21 26.23 9.82 6.79
CA VAL A 21 26.39 8.38 6.55
C VAL A 21 27.87 8.05 6.74
N ASN A 22 28.20 7.50 7.92
CA ASN A 22 29.48 6.87 8.21
C ASN A 22 29.28 5.33 8.22
N GLY A 23 30.35 4.59 7.94
CA GLY A 23 30.38 3.15 7.56
C GLY A 23 29.95 2.12 8.61
N ASP A 24 29.14 2.52 9.58
CA ASP A 24 28.48 1.76 10.64
C ASP A 24 26.95 1.63 10.41
N ASP A 25 26.47 2.13 9.26
CA ASP A 25 25.06 2.27 8.86
C ASP A 25 24.30 0.95 8.65
N GLU A 26 24.96 -0.10 8.13
CA GLU A 26 24.29 -1.41 7.88
C GLU A 26 23.81 -2.06 9.19
N GLY A 27 24.62 -1.96 10.26
CA GLY A 27 24.28 -2.49 11.58
C GLY A 27 23.09 -1.76 12.18
N ASN A 28 23.10 -0.43 12.15
CA ASN A 28 22.02 0.40 12.68
C ASN A 28 20.71 0.23 11.88
N LEU A 29 20.81 0.16 10.56
CA LEU A 29 19.68 -0.13 9.67
C LEU A 29 19.08 -1.51 9.95
N SER A 30 19.92 -2.53 10.21
CA SER A 30 19.44 -3.87 10.54
C SER A 30 18.67 -3.92 11.87
N VAL A 31 19.10 -3.13 12.86
CA VAL A 31 18.41 -2.99 14.15
C VAL A 31 17.07 -2.28 13.96
N LEU A 32 17.04 -1.18 13.22
CA LEU A 32 15.80 -0.45 12.92
C LEU A 32 14.79 -1.31 12.15
N LYS A 33 15.23 -2.04 11.13
CA LYS A 33 14.37 -2.98 10.38
C LYS A 33 13.76 -4.04 11.30
N ARG A 34 14.55 -4.58 12.25
CA ARG A 34 14.06 -5.54 13.24
C ARG A 34 13.03 -4.90 14.17
N GLU A 35 13.29 -3.69 14.66
CA GLU A 35 12.37 -2.96 15.53
C GLU A 35 11.02 -2.73 14.84
N ILE A 36 11.05 -2.31 13.58
CA ILE A 36 9.84 -2.16 12.74
C ILE A 36 9.14 -3.52 12.54
N ALA A 37 9.88 -4.58 12.20
CA ALA A 37 9.29 -5.90 11.95
C ALA A 37 8.69 -6.56 13.21
N CYS A 38 9.20 -6.22 14.39
CA CYS A 38 8.67 -6.68 15.68
C CYS A 38 7.54 -5.79 16.21
N HIS A 39 7.16 -4.74 15.49
CA HIS A 39 6.10 -3.82 15.90
C HIS A 39 4.72 -4.48 15.83
N SER A 40 3.85 -4.21 16.80
CA SER A 40 2.52 -4.83 16.91
C SER A 40 1.62 -4.55 15.69
N LEU A 41 1.76 -3.36 15.08
CA LEU A 41 1.01 -2.95 13.89
C LEU A 41 1.59 -3.48 12.56
N TYR A 42 2.81 -4.02 12.56
CA TYR A 42 3.50 -4.38 11.31
C TYR A 42 2.75 -5.46 10.52
N GLY A 43 2.26 -6.51 11.21
CA GLY A 43 1.48 -7.57 10.56
C GLY A 43 0.22 -7.03 9.87
N HIS A 44 -0.53 -6.16 10.56
CA HIS A 44 -1.74 -5.55 10.01
C HIS A 44 -1.45 -4.66 8.78
N LEU A 45 -0.32 -3.94 8.80
CA LEU A 45 0.12 -3.13 7.66
C LEU A 45 0.49 -3.98 6.45
N VAL A 46 1.22 -5.08 6.66
CA VAL A 46 1.57 -6.03 5.59
C VAL A 46 0.30 -6.64 4.97
N ASP A 47 -0.64 -7.09 5.80
CA ASP A 47 -1.90 -7.66 5.33
C ASP A 47 -2.71 -6.65 4.51
N SER A 48 -2.84 -5.42 5.01
CA SER A 48 -3.57 -4.34 4.31
C SER A 48 -2.91 -3.99 2.96
N HIS A 49 -1.58 -4.03 2.91
CA HIS A 49 -0.83 -3.77 1.68
C HIS A 49 -1.01 -4.91 0.67
N LEU A 50 -0.96 -6.15 1.15
CA LEU A 50 -1.15 -7.35 0.32
C LEU A 50 -2.56 -7.35 -0.29
N ASP A 51 -3.58 -7.02 0.47
CA ASP A 51 -4.96 -6.93 -0.03
C ASP A 51 -5.09 -5.87 -1.14
N CYS A 52 -4.42 -4.73 -1.01
CA CYS A 52 -4.41 -3.71 -2.07
C CYS A 52 -3.71 -4.21 -3.33
N LEU A 53 -2.57 -4.91 -3.18
CA LEU A 53 -1.86 -5.49 -4.32
C LEU A 53 -2.68 -6.55 -5.03
N LYS A 54 -3.42 -7.40 -4.29
CA LYS A 54 -4.30 -8.44 -4.86
C LYS A 54 -5.37 -7.82 -5.76
N LEU A 55 -5.99 -6.74 -5.31
CA LEU A 55 -6.93 -5.97 -6.12
C LEU A 55 -6.25 -5.38 -7.35
N CYS A 56 -5.10 -4.73 -7.19
CA CYS A 56 -4.44 -4.02 -8.30
C CYS A 56 -3.78 -4.94 -9.35
N LEU A 57 -3.32 -6.13 -8.97
CA LEU A 57 -2.48 -7.00 -9.82
C LEU A 57 -3.18 -8.29 -10.27
N GLY A 58 -4.31 -8.66 -9.66
CA GLY A 58 -5.04 -9.90 -9.97
C GLY A 58 -4.14 -11.14 -9.88
N GLU A 59 -4.28 -12.07 -10.83
CA GLU A 59 -3.55 -13.35 -10.86
C GLU A 59 -2.03 -13.20 -10.98
N LYS A 60 -1.51 -12.04 -11.42
CA LYS A 60 -0.05 -11.81 -11.53
C LYS A 60 0.68 -11.81 -10.17
N MET A 61 -0.07 -11.85 -9.08
CA MET A 61 0.42 -11.78 -7.70
C MET A 61 1.16 -13.02 -7.21
N GLU A 62 0.99 -14.18 -7.84
CA GLU A 62 1.62 -15.45 -7.42
C GLU A 62 3.16 -15.44 -7.47
N ASN A 63 3.78 -14.42 -8.07
CA ASN A 63 5.24 -14.19 -8.02
C ASN A 63 5.72 -13.25 -6.89
N ILE A 64 4.80 -12.57 -6.19
CA ILE A 64 5.12 -11.53 -5.20
C ILE A 64 5.10 -12.09 -3.78
N GLU A 65 4.29 -13.12 -3.52
CA GLU A 65 4.24 -13.75 -2.19
C GLU A 65 5.63 -14.26 -1.77
N ASP A 66 6.41 -14.86 -2.68
CA ASP A 66 7.80 -15.29 -2.42
C ASP A 66 8.76 -14.12 -2.10
N VAL A 67 8.47 -12.91 -2.58
CA VAL A 67 9.31 -11.71 -2.36
C VAL A 67 8.97 -11.03 -1.03
N ILE A 68 7.70 -11.05 -0.63
CA ILE A 68 7.22 -10.42 0.61
C ILE A 68 7.38 -11.37 1.81
N PHE A 69 7.21 -12.68 1.61
CA PHE A 69 7.31 -13.72 2.65
C PHE A 69 8.72 -14.28 2.86
N ASN A 70 9.80 -13.58 2.50
CA ASN A 70 11.12 -13.93 3.04
C ASN A 70 11.28 -13.28 4.43
N PRO A 71 10.85 -13.94 5.53
CA PRO A 71 10.65 -13.26 6.80
C PRO A 71 11.95 -13.37 7.59
N ILE A 72 12.42 -12.23 8.12
CA ILE A 72 13.02 -12.27 9.45
C ILE A 72 11.89 -12.78 10.34
N SER A 73 11.94 -14.04 10.77
CA SER A 73 10.88 -14.73 11.50
C SER A 73 10.37 -13.88 12.68
N ALA A 74 9.24 -13.21 12.50
CA ALA A 74 8.56 -12.52 13.59
C ALA A 74 7.73 -13.56 14.36
N PRO A 75 7.85 -13.65 15.69
CA PRO A 75 7.07 -14.59 16.48
C PRO A 75 5.60 -14.17 16.50
N GLN A 76 4.72 -15.14 16.25
CA GLN A 76 3.28 -15.03 16.43
C GLN A 76 2.97 -14.54 17.85
N LEU A 77 2.49 -13.32 17.98
CA LEU A 77 2.02 -12.76 19.25
C LEU A 77 0.59 -12.27 19.11
N ASN A 78 -0.33 -13.04 19.68
CA ASN A 78 -1.71 -12.63 19.92
C ASN A 78 -1.70 -11.49 20.95
N HIS A 79 -1.87 -10.25 20.51
CA HIS A 79 -2.10 -9.14 21.43
C HIS A 79 -3.18 -8.19 20.93
N SER A 80 -4.11 -7.89 21.84
CA SER A 80 -5.21 -6.94 21.70
C SER A 80 -4.70 -5.50 21.51
N PRO A 81 -5.43 -4.64 20.78
CA PRO A 81 -5.03 -3.24 20.62
C PRO A 81 -5.19 -2.50 21.95
N ASN A 82 -4.08 -2.09 22.54
CA ASN A 82 -4.10 -1.20 23.70
C ASN A 82 -4.20 0.23 23.18
N LEU A 83 -5.40 0.80 23.23
CA LEU A 83 -5.66 2.21 22.98
C LEU A 83 -5.18 3.00 24.21
N SER A 84 -3.95 3.51 24.16
CA SER A 84 -3.47 4.54 25.10
C SER A 84 -3.22 5.83 24.34
N THR A 85 -4.21 6.71 24.38
CA THR A 85 -4.12 8.08 23.88
C THR A 85 -3.42 8.94 24.92
N ALA A 86 -2.11 9.13 24.77
CA ALA A 86 -1.42 10.30 25.29
C ALA A 86 -0.14 10.62 24.51
N ASP A 87 0.62 9.61 24.05
CA ASP A 87 1.79 9.81 23.17
C ASP A 87 1.96 8.57 22.27
N GLN A 88 1.27 8.53 21.13
CA GLN A 88 1.54 7.51 20.11
C GLN A 88 2.92 7.78 19.51
N SER A 89 3.76 6.75 19.39
CA SER A 89 5.06 6.88 18.75
C SER A 89 4.88 7.41 17.32
N GLU A 90 5.87 8.13 16.79
CA GLU A 90 5.87 8.53 15.38
C GLU A 90 5.68 7.32 14.45
N LEU A 91 6.20 6.15 14.86
CA LEU A 91 6.03 4.90 14.14
C LEU A 91 4.57 4.40 14.16
N ASP A 92 3.86 4.51 15.29
CA ASP A 92 2.44 4.14 15.39
C ASP A 92 1.61 5.00 14.43
N GLN A 93 1.82 6.31 14.46
CA GLN A 93 1.12 7.27 13.60
C GLN A 93 1.40 6.98 12.12
N PHE A 94 2.65 6.66 11.77
CA PHE A 94 3.00 6.25 10.41
C PHE A 94 2.28 4.98 9.98
N MET A 95 2.32 3.93 10.80
CA MET A 95 1.69 2.63 10.50
C MET A 95 0.18 2.78 10.32
N GLU A 96 -0.49 3.53 11.20
CA GLU A 96 -1.92 3.82 11.11
C GLU A 96 -2.28 4.67 9.88
N ALA A 97 -1.53 5.74 9.62
CA ALA A 97 -1.75 6.60 8.46
C ALA A 97 -1.56 5.84 7.14
N TYR A 98 -0.58 4.93 7.09
CA TYR A 98 -0.34 4.09 5.93
C TYR A 98 -1.49 3.09 5.71
N CYS A 99 -1.94 2.40 6.75
CA CYS A 99 -3.12 1.52 6.67
C CYS A 99 -4.37 2.28 6.22
N ALA A 100 -4.60 3.49 6.76
CA ALA A 100 -5.72 4.32 6.37
C ALA A 100 -5.65 4.74 4.88
N LEU A 101 -4.45 5.08 4.39
CA LEU A 101 -4.24 5.37 2.98
C LEU A 101 -4.52 4.15 2.10
N LEU A 102 -4.02 2.97 2.45
CA LEU A 102 -4.27 1.73 1.73
C LEU A 102 -5.77 1.41 1.65
N LYS A 103 -6.48 1.55 2.77
CA LYS A 103 -7.94 1.36 2.79
C LYS A 103 -8.64 2.29 1.80
N LYS A 104 -8.26 3.57 1.77
CA LYS A 104 -8.84 4.53 0.83
C LYS A 104 -8.50 4.20 -0.62
N VAL A 105 -7.29 3.73 -0.90
CA VAL A 105 -6.89 3.26 -2.23
C VAL A 105 -7.76 2.07 -2.65
N LYS A 106 -7.94 1.08 -1.78
CA LYS A 106 -8.83 -0.06 -2.02
C LYS A 106 -10.26 0.38 -2.33
N GLU A 107 -10.86 1.23 -1.50
CA GLU A 107 -12.22 1.73 -1.69
C GLU A 107 -12.41 2.43 -3.06
N VAL A 108 -11.40 3.17 -3.53
CA VAL A 108 -11.46 3.90 -4.81
C VAL A 108 -11.25 2.98 -6.02
N ILE A 109 -10.55 1.86 -5.86
CA ILE A 109 -10.21 0.95 -6.98
C ILE A 109 -11.20 -0.19 -7.14
N GLU A 110 -11.76 -0.69 -6.03
CA GLU A 110 -12.56 -1.91 -6.00
C GLU A 110 -13.81 -1.81 -6.90
N GLU A 111 -14.61 -0.75 -6.79
CA GLU A 111 -15.82 -0.58 -7.60
C GLU A 111 -15.50 -0.46 -9.12
N PRO A 112 -14.63 0.45 -9.59
CA PRO A 112 -14.27 0.54 -11.00
C PRO A 112 -13.73 -0.76 -11.60
N GLN A 113 -12.99 -1.53 -10.81
CA GLN A 113 -12.45 -2.82 -11.24
C GLN A 113 -13.57 -3.85 -11.44
N GLN A 114 -14.52 -3.95 -10.49
CA GLN A 114 -15.66 -4.86 -10.60
C GLN A 114 -16.58 -4.48 -11.76
N GLU A 115 -16.86 -3.19 -11.94
CA GLU A 115 -17.68 -2.70 -13.05
C GLU A 115 -17.03 -3.02 -14.41
N SER A 116 -15.72 -2.80 -14.53
CA SER A 116 -14.98 -3.13 -15.76
C SER A 116 -15.02 -4.62 -16.06
N MET A 117 -14.81 -5.46 -15.05
CA MET A 117 -14.87 -6.92 -15.19
C MET A 117 -16.27 -7.38 -15.60
N ALA A 118 -17.31 -6.85 -14.97
CA ALA A 118 -18.70 -7.15 -15.31
C ALA A 118 -19.03 -6.74 -16.76
N PHE A 119 -18.59 -5.55 -17.18
CA PHE A 119 -18.77 -5.10 -18.56
C PHE A 119 -18.08 -6.02 -19.57
N ILE A 120 -16.83 -6.41 -19.31
CA ILE A 120 -16.07 -7.32 -20.16
C ILE A 120 -16.80 -8.68 -20.28
N ASN A 121 -17.21 -9.27 -19.16
CA ASN A 121 -17.92 -10.55 -19.13
C ASN A 121 -19.27 -10.47 -19.88
N TYR A 122 -19.99 -9.35 -19.74
CA TYR A 122 -21.22 -9.11 -20.47
C TYR A 122 -20.99 -9.08 -21.99
N VAL A 123 -19.94 -8.39 -22.46
CA VAL A 123 -19.58 -8.36 -23.88
C VAL A 123 -19.18 -9.75 -24.39
N TYR A 124 -18.40 -10.51 -23.63
CA TYR A 124 -18.05 -11.90 -23.99
C TYR A 124 -19.30 -12.77 -24.14
N SER A 125 -20.26 -12.69 -23.20
CA SER A 125 -21.52 -13.44 -23.29
C SER A 125 -22.30 -13.11 -24.57
N GLN A 126 -22.38 -11.83 -24.96
CA GLN A 126 -23.07 -11.45 -26.20
C GLN A 126 -22.36 -11.97 -27.46
N LEU A 127 -21.02 -12.01 -27.45
CA LEU A 127 -20.25 -12.57 -28.56
C LEU A 127 -20.44 -14.09 -28.69
N GLU A 128 -20.50 -14.81 -27.56
CA GLU A 128 -20.79 -16.24 -27.55
C GLU A 128 -22.20 -16.56 -28.06
N ASP A 129 -23.21 -15.78 -27.65
CA ASP A 129 -24.58 -15.94 -28.14
C ASP A 129 -24.67 -15.78 -29.66
N LEU A 130 -23.98 -14.77 -30.22
CA LEU A 130 -23.92 -14.55 -31.66
C LEU A 130 -23.27 -15.74 -32.39
N LEU A 131 -22.14 -16.24 -31.87
CA LEU A 131 -21.42 -17.37 -32.47
C LEU A 131 -22.25 -18.66 -32.49
N HIS A 132 -23.07 -18.89 -31.46
CA HIS A 132 -23.95 -20.06 -31.39
C HIS A 132 -25.27 -19.89 -32.15
N SER A 133 -25.70 -18.65 -32.42
CA SER A 133 -26.91 -18.36 -33.19
C SER A 133 -26.78 -18.65 -34.70
N ASP A 134 -25.55 -18.71 -35.21
CA ASP A 134 -25.25 -18.94 -36.63
C ASP A 134 -25.07 -20.42 -37.00
N ALA A 135 -25.38 -21.38 -36.11
CA ALA A 135 -25.44 -22.79 -36.51
C ALA A 135 -26.62 -22.96 -37.49
N PRO A 136 -26.38 -23.20 -38.80
CA PRO A 136 -27.48 -23.40 -39.72
C PRO A 136 -28.19 -24.68 -39.28
N SER A 137 -29.48 -24.55 -38.96
CA SER A 137 -30.39 -25.67 -38.97
C SER A 137 -30.48 -26.18 -40.42
N SER A 138 -29.48 -26.93 -40.86
CA SER A 138 -29.53 -27.70 -42.10
C SER A 138 -30.49 -28.85 -41.87
N SER A 139 -31.78 -28.54 -42.05
CA SER A 139 -32.85 -29.51 -42.22
C SER A 139 -33.38 -29.35 -43.64
N LEU A 140 -32.76 -30.09 -44.58
CA LEU A 140 -33.36 -30.54 -45.84
C LEU A 140 -32.88 -31.97 -46.10
#